data_AF-A0A3D0TZ81-F1
#
_entry.id   AF-A0A3D0TZ81-F1
#
_cell.length_a   1.000
_cell.length_b   1.000
_cell.length_c   1.000
_cell.angle_alpha   90.00
_cell.angle_beta   90.00
_cell.angle_gamma   90.00
#
_symmetry.space_group_name_H-M   'P 1'
#
loop_
_entity.id
_entity.type
_entity.pdbx_description
1 polymer ?
#
loop_
_entity_poly.entity_id
_entity_poly.type
_entity_poly.pdbx_seq_one_letter_code
_entity_poly.pdbx_strand_id
1 'polypeptide(L)'
;PKPKWARSSGGEAGMHPSNIHDNAYAIGTVDFTGDMPVILGPDGPSLGGFVCPATVVTADLWKLGQLRAGDKIQFVPVSQDTAKAMEVAQRQQLRTLTPDPFVPQPAPLSTLDPIHSTLSAEQNGVQVVYRPAGDKYLLVEYGPQKLDIELRFMVHTLMLWLQDNKHRNPALAALKELTPGIRSLQIHYDSLQLLLDDLIAILKAAEQELQRHDDLTVPSRIVHIPLSWDDEACRIAIEKYMQSVRKDAPWCPSNIEFIRRINGLHSIADVKRIVFDAHYVVMGLGDVYLGAPVATPLDPRHRLVTTKYNPARTWTAENSVGIGGSYLCVYGMEGPGGYQFVGRTLQMWNRYRKTPEFEQPWLLRFFDQIKFYEVSADELKTIRHQFPRGHYPLKIEETSFSLKQYQAFLAQHQTDIEQFTPRRNAAFETELQHWIDSGQFHFDSEPASQDQSAGEQTLAPGCIAIDSHVAGNLWQWKVNAGDRVSTGQVVCVLESMKMEIEITTPESGTVQSLCRTQGQQVNAGQPLLILEQDS
;
A
#
# COMPACT_ATOMS: atom_id res chain seq x y z
N PRO A 1 -16.58 -4.31 15.41
CA PRO A 1 -16.45 -5.61 16.12
C PRO A 1 -15.23 -6.35 15.57
N LYS A 2 -14.51 -7.12 16.41
CA LYS A 2 -13.35 -7.89 15.91
C LYS A 2 -13.81 -8.99 14.94
N PRO A 3 -13.14 -9.19 13.79
CA PRO A 3 -13.47 -10.26 12.85
C PRO A 3 -13.28 -11.66 13.46
N LYS A 4 -14.00 -12.63 12.89
CA LYS A 4 -13.70 -14.06 13.06
C LYS A 4 -13.18 -14.57 11.73
N TRP A 5 -11.88 -14.87 11.68
CA TRP A 5 -11.22 -15.25 10.44
C TRP A 5 -11.45 -16.72 10.09
N ALA A 6 -11.69 -16.99 8.80
CA ALA A 6 -11.87 -18.34 8.28
C ALA A 6 -10.54 -19.10 8.07
N ARG A 7 -9.41 -18.41 8.21
CA ARG A 7 -8.05 -18.96 8.05
C ARG A 7 -7.15 -18.48 9.18
N SER A 8 -6.08 -19.23 9.44
CA SER A 8 -5.12 -18.94 10.50
C SER A 8 -4.02 -17.95 10.10
N SER A 9 -3.77 -17.77 8.80
CA SER A 9 -2.72 -16.89 8.26
C SER A 9 -3.05 -16.49 6.81
N GLY A 10 -2.39 -15.45 6.31
CA GLY A 10 -2.37 -15.09 4.89
C GLY A 10 -1.29 -15.75 4.05
N GLY A 11 -0.46 -16.62 4.64
CA GLY A 11 0.60 -17.34 3.94
C GLY A 11 1.65 -16.38 3.38
N GLU A 12 2.08 -16.58 2.14
CA GLU A 12 3.12 -15.78 1.47
C GLU A 12 2.77 -14.29 1.32
N ALA A 13 1.48 -13.94 1.38
CA ALA A 13 1.00 -12.56 1.32
C ALA A 13 1.13 -11.81 2.67
N GLY A 14 1.31 -12.52 3.78
CA GLY A 14 1.43 -11.95 5.11
C GLY A 14 0.85 -12.83 6.20
N MET A 15 1.30 -12.63 7.43
CA MET A 15 0.98 -13.51 8.56
C MET A 15 -0.43 -13.32 9.11
N HIS A 16 -1.04 -12.15 8.94
CA HIS A 16 -2.38 -11.90 9.46
C HIS A 16 -3.43 -12.57 8.55
N PRO A 17 -4.49 -13.19 9.09
CA PRO A 17 -5.56 -13.78 8.29
C PRO A 17 -6.29 -12.83 7.34
N SER A 18 -6.14 -11.53 7.49
CA SER A 18 -6.66 -10.55 6.52
C SER A 18 -5.76 -10.34 5.30
N ASN A 19 -4.50 -10.82 5.31
CA ASN A 19 -3.52 -10.54 4.27
C ASN A 19 -3.72 -11.31 2.96
N ILE A 20 -4.01 -10.62 1.86
CA ILE A 20 -4.10 -11.24 0.53
C ILE A 20 -2.96 -10.77 -0.35
N HIS A 21 -2.67 -11.53 -1.42
CA HIS A 21 -1.79 -11.03 -2.47
C HIS A 21 -2.41 -9.75 -3.04
N ASP A 22 -1.57 -8.72 -3.15
CA ASP A 22 -2.03 -7.35 -3.35
C ASP A 22 -2.95 -7.26 -4.59
N ASN A 23 -4.13 -6.67 -4.40
CA ASN A 23 -5.13 -6.45 -5.42
C ASN A 23 -5.64 -5.01 -5.38
N ALA A 24 -6.40 -4.63 -6.40
CA ALA A 24 -6.90 -3.27 -6.51
C ALA A 24 -8.17 -3.08 -5.67
N TYR A 25 -8.24 -1.93 -5.00
CA TYR A 25 -9.36 -1.52 -4.18
C TYR A 25 -10.32 -0.59 -4.93
N ALA A 26 -11.59 -0.64 -4.54
CA ALA A 26 -12.61 0.26 -5.04
C ALA A 26 -12.77 1.45 -4.08
N ILE A 27 -13.17 2.61 -4.60
CA ILE A 27 -13.51 3.76 -3.76
C ILE A 27 -14.74 3.39 -2.92
N GLY A 28 -14.70 3.67 -1.62
CA GLY A 28 -15.74 3.33 -0.66
C GLY A 28 -15.63 1.91 -0.09
N THR A 29 -14.61 1.15 -0.46
CA THR A 29 -14.36 -0.18 0.11
C THR A 29 -14.05 -0.11 1.61
N VAL A 30 -14.62 -1.05 2.36
CA VAL A 30 -14.24 -1.33 3.75
C VAL A 30 -13.07 -2.30 3.73
N ASP A 31 -11.86 -1.80 3.99
CA ASP A 31 -10.62 -2.56 3.98
C ASP A 31 -10.22 -2.99 5.40
N PHE A 32 -9.85 -4.25 5.61
CA PHE A 32 -9.46 -4.78 6.92
C PHE A 32 -7.94 -4.86 7.09
N THR A 33 -7.33 -3.76 7.56
CA THR A 33 -5.89 -3.63 7.85
C THR A 33 -5.50 -4.35 9.14
N GLY A 34 -5.66 -5.67 9.13
CA GLY A 34 -5.61 -6.50 10.32
C GLY A 34 -7.02 -6.71 10.85
N ASP A 35 -7.22 -6.53 12.16
CA ASP A 35 -8.54 -6.62 12.81
C ASP A 35 -9.33 -5.30 12.81
N MET A 36 -8.72 -4.21 12.33
CA MET A 36 -9.34 -2.89 12.27
C MET A 36 -9.75 -2.54 10.83
N PRO A 37 -11.02 -2.19 10.59
CA PRO A 37 -11.45 -1.74 9.28
C PRO A 37 -11.19 -0.25 9.06
N VAL A 38 -10.95 0.12 7.80
CA VAL A 38 -10.92 1.50 7.32
C VAL A 38 -11.77 1.61 6.05
N ILE A 39 -12.47 2.73 5.85
CA ILE A 39 -13.21 2.98 4.61
C ILE A 39 -12.30 3.79 3.68
N LEU A 40 -12.03 3.29 2.49
CA LEU A 40 -11.12 3.92 1.54
C LEU A 40 -11.83 5.04 0.78
N GLY A 41 -11.37 6.27 0.98
CA GLY A 41 -11.88 7.44 0.24
C GLY A 41 -11.25 7.59 -1.15
N PRO A 42 -11.58 8.67 -1.90
CA PRO A 42 -11.02 8.95 -3.21
C PRO A 42 -9.49 9.09 -3.24
N ASP A 43 -8.90 9.56 -2.15
CA ASP A 43 -7.43 9.65 -1.96
C ASP A 43 -6.83 8.40 -1.30
N GLY A 44 -7.60 7.31 -1.24
CA GLY A 44 -7.17 6.03 -0.70
C GLY A 44 -6.12 5.34 -1.60
N PRO A 45 -5.45 4.30 -1.06
CA PRO A 45 -4.55 3.46 -1.84
C PRO A 45 -5.30 2.74 -2.98
N SER A 46 -4.65 2.61 -4.14
CA SER A 46 -5.19 1.89 -5.28
C SER A 46 -4.99 0.37 -5.17
N LEU A 47 -3.76 -0.07 -4.85
CA LEU A 47 -3.40 -1.46 -4.60
C LEU A 47 -3.17 -1.68 -3.10
N GLY A 48 -3.55 -2.85 -2.59
CA GLY A 48 -3.18 -3.26 -1.23
C GLY A 48 -3.43 -4.73 -0.96
N GLY A 49 -2.87 -5.20 0.17
CA GLY A 49 -2.78 -6.61 0.53
C GLY A 49 -3.71 -7.04 1.66
N PHE A 50 -4.93 -6.51 1.71
CA PHE A 50 -5.91 -6.80 2.75
C PHE A 50 -7.31 -7.09 2.19
N VAL A 51 -8.08 -7.95 2.87
CA VAL A 51 -9.43 -8.33 2.43
C VAL A 51 -10.44 -7.20 2.61
N CYS A 52 -11.38 -7.16 1.66
CA CYS A 52 -12.40 -6.14 1.54
C CYS A 52 -13.80 -6.77 1.46
N PRO A 53 -14.54 -6.93 2.59
CA PRO A 53 -15.81 -7.65 2.59
C PRO A 53 -16.98 -6.88 1.98
N ALA A 54 -16.90 -5.55 1.85
CA ALA A 54 -17.97 -4.72 1.31
C ALA A 54 -17.44 -3.42 0.71
N THR A 55 -18.25 -2.83 -0.18
CA THR A 55 -17.99 -1.53 -0.81
C THR A 55 -19.25 -0.68 -0.72
N VAL A 56 -19.12 0.55 -0.24
CA VAL A 56 -20.22 1.52 -0.21
C VAL A 56 -20.61 1.85 -1.65
N VAL A 57 -21.90 1.74 -1.96
CA VAL A 57 -22.42 1.99 -3.31
C VAL A 57 -22.22 3.44 -3.73
N THR A 58 -22.01 3.68 -5.03
CA THR A 58 -21.73 5.01 -5.59
C THR A 58 -22.71 6.08 -5.10
N ALA A 59 -24.01 5.75 -5.07
CA ALA A 59 -25.06 6.67 -4.66
C ALA A 59 -24.96 7.14 -3.19
N ASP A 60 -24.25 6.37 -2.35
CA ASP A 60 -24.08 6.63 -0.91
C ASP A 60 -22.68 7.13 -0.53
N LEU A 61 -21.73 7.20 -1.46
CA LEU A 61 -20.36 7.64 -1.17
C LEU A 61 -20.30 9.03 -0.51
N TRP A 62 -21.23 9.94 -0.85
CA TRP A 62 -21.30 11.27 -0.26
C TRP A 62 -21.49 11.25 1.27
N LYS A 63 -22.14 10.21 1.81
CA LYS A 63 -22.34 10.04 3.26
C LYS A 63 -21.00 9.92 3.99
N LEU A 64 -20.01 9.28 3.35
CA LEU A 64 -18.66 9.13 3.91
C LEU A 64 -17.98 10.48 4.10
N GLY A 65 -18.20 11.42 3.18
CA GLY A 65 -17.68 12.78 3.27
C GLY A 65 -18.31 13.65 4.36
N GLN A 66 -19.34 13.15 5.06
CA GLN A 66 -20.00 13.85 6.18
C GLN A 66 -19.62 13.28 7.55
N LEU A 67 -18.86 12.18 7.61
CA LEU A 67 -18.51 11.52 8.86
C LEU A 67 -17.51 12.34 9.67
N ARG A 68 -17.69 12.34 10.99
CA ARG A 68 -16.80 12.93 11.99
C ARG A 68 -16.35 11.88 13.00
N ALA A 69 -15.25 12.14 13.68
CA ALA A 69 -14.78 11.28 14.76
C ALA A 69 -15.87 11.15 15.85
N GLY A 70 -16.20 9.92 16.22
CA GLY A 70 -17.26 9.60 17.19
C GLY A 70 -18.62 9.26 16.57
N ASP A 71 -18.82 9.49 15.26
CA ASP A 71 -20.05 9.09 14.57
C ASP A 71 -20.25 7.57 14.59
N LYS A 72 -21.52 7.17 14.60
CA LYS A 72 -21.93 5.76 14.53
C LYS A 72 -22.60 5.50 13.18
N ILE A 73 -22.16 4.45 12.50
CA ILE A 73 -22.72 4.02 11.21
C ILE A 73 -23.13 2.55 11.27
N GLN A 74 -24.05 2.17 10.38
CA GLN A 74 -24.42 0.79 10.12
C GLN A 74 -24.45 0.58 8.60
N PHE A 75 -23.71 -0.43 8.12
CA PHE A 75 -23.75 -0.80 6.71
C PHE A 75 -25.02 -1.60 6.42
N VAL A 76 -25.75 -1.19 5.38
CA VAL A 76 -26.98 -1.84 4.94
C VAL A 76 -26.71 -2.56 3.62
N PRO A 77 -26.82 -3.91 3.58
CA PRO A 77 -26.63 -4.67 2.35
C PRO A 77 -27.73 -4.38 1.33
N VAL A 78 -27.34 -4.24 0.06
CA VAL A 78 -28.24 -4.01 -1.07
C VAL A 78 -27.81 -4.89 -2.26
N SER A 79 -28.75 -5.23 -3.13
CA SER A 79 -28.44 -5.93 -4.39
C SER A 79 -27.81 -4.99 -5.42
N GLN A 80 -27.16 -5.55 -6.45
CA GLN A 80 -26.63 -4.78 -7.58
C GLN A 80 -27.74 -3.98 -8.30
N ASP A 81 -28.92 -4.58 -8.47
CA ASP A 81 -30.08 -3.90 -9.06
C ASP A 81 -30.56 -2.72 -8.21
N THR A 82 -30.54 -2.88 -6.88
CA THR A 82 -30.89 -1.79 -5.96
C THR A 82 -29.87 -0.66 -6.05
N ALA A 83 -28.57 -0.98 -6.01
CA ALA A 83 -27.50 0.01 -6.15
C ALA A 83 -27.60 0.78 -7.48
N LYS A 84 -27.89 0.08 -8.57
CA LYS A 84 -28.15 0.67 -9.88
C LYS A 84 -29.35 1.61 -9.87
N ALA A 85 -30.47 1.18 -9.29
CA ALA A 85 -31.68 1.99 -9.18
C ALA A 85 -31.47 3.25 -8.32
N MET A 86 -30.68 3.14 -7.24
CA MET A 86 -30.27 4.29 -6.41
C MET A 86 -29.51 5.34 -7.24
N GLU A 87 -28.55 4.91 -8.06
CA GLU A 87 -27.80 5.83 -8.92
C GLU A 87 -28.68 6.46 -10.01
N VAL A 88 -29.57 5.69 -10.62
CA VAL A 88 -30.52 6.20 -11.63
C VAL A 88 -31.41 7.29 -11.02
N ALA A 89 -32.00 7.02 -9.85
CA ALA A 89 -32.82 7.99 -9.12
C ALA A 89 -32.03 9.25 -8.77
N GLN A 90 -30.80 9.11 -8.27
CA GLN A 90 -29.94 10.25 -7.94
C GLN A 90 -29.58 11.08 -9.19
N ARG A 91 -29.21 10.44 -10.31
CA ARG A 91 -28.92 11.13 -11.57
C ARG A 91 -30.16 11.83 -12.14
N GLN A 92 -31.32 11.21 -12.03
CA GLN A 92 -32.60 11.80 -12.42
C GLN A 92 -32.89 13.05 -11.59
N GLN A 93 -32.78 12.95 -10.26
CA GLN A 93 -32.95 14.09 -9.36
C GLN A 93 -31.98 15.24 -9.67
N LEU A 94 -30.70 14.95 -9.96
CA LEU A 94 -29.72 15.97 -10.34
C LEU A 94 -30.08 16.63 -11.68
N ARG A 95 -30.60 15.87 -12.64
CA ARG A 95 -30.97 16.37 -13.97
C ARG A 95 -32.25 17.20 -13.95
N THR A 96 -33.25 16.78 -13.18
CA THR A 96 -34.56 17.45 -13.14
C THR A 96 -34.68 18.49 -12.02
N LEU A 97 -33.75 18.47 -11.07
CA LEU A 97 -33.80 19.25 -9.83
C LEU A 97 -35.08 18.99 -9.02
N THR A 98 -35.67 17.81 -9.17
CA THR A 98 -36.86 17.37 -8.42
C THR A 98 -36.53 16.11 -7.62
N PRO A 99 -36.99 15.99 -6.36
CA PRO A 99 -36.77 14.77 -5.59
C PRO A 99 -37.29 13.53 -6.31
N ASP A 100 -36.46 12.49 -6.37
CA ASP A 100 -36.88 11.17 -6.85
C ASP A 100 -37.43 10.35 -5.67
N PRO A 101 -38.64 9.77 -5.75
CA PRO A 101 -39.25 9.05 -4.65
C PRO A 101 -38.66 7.64 -4.43
N PHE A 102 -37.63 7.23 -5.17
CA PHE A 102 -37.03 5.90 -5.03
C PHE A 102 -36.54 5.63 -3.60
N VAL A 103 -37.03 4.53 -3.01
CA VAL A 103 -36.64 4.06 -1.69
C VAL A 103 -35.80 2.78 -1.83
N PRO A 104 -34.52 2.79 -1.43
CA PRO A 104 -33.66 1.61 -1.50
C PRO A 104 -34.24 0.45 -0.69
N GLN A 105 -34.24 -0.75 -1.27
CA GLN A 105 -34.68 -1.96 -0.58
C GLN A 105 -33.45 -2.74 -0.07
N PRO A 106 -33.28 -2.90 1.26
CA PRO A 106 -32.23 -3.75 1.79
C PRO A 106 -32.37 -5.19 1.30
N ALA A 107 -31.25 -5.84 1.00
CA ALA A 107 -31.21 -7.25 0.65
C ALA A 107 -30.68 -8.07 1.85
N PRO A 108 -31.32 -9.18 2.25
CA PRO A 108 -30.77 -10.05 3.27
C PRO A 108 -29.37 -10.56 2.88
N LEU A 109 -28.41 -10.56 3.80
CA LEU A 109 -27.05 -11.06 3.50
C LEU A 109 -27.06 -12.51 2.99
N SER A 110 -28.00 -13.33 3.46
CA SER A 110 -28.14 -14.72 3.02
C SER A 110 -28.56 -14.89 1.56
N THR A 111 -29.06 -13.83 0.91
CA THR A 111 -29.44 -13.84 -0.51
C THR A 111 -28.38 -13.23 -1.42
N LEU A 112 -27.29 -12.72 -0.85
CA LEU A 112 -26.19 -12.12 -1.60
C LEU A 112 -25.01 -13.09 -1.63
N ASP A 113 -24.44 -13.30 -2.82
CA ASP A 113 -23.20 -14.04 -3.00
C ASP A 113 -22.07 -13.07 -3.41
N PRO A 114 -20.94 -13.01 -2.67
CA PRO A 114 -19.78 -12.24 -3.08
C PRO A 114 -19.07 -12.81 -4.33
N ILE A 115 -19.42 -14.03 -4.76
CA ILE A 115 -18.98 -14.65 -6.01
C ILE A 115 -20.14 -14.63 -6.98
N HIS A 116 -20.01 -13.86 -8.06
CA HIS A 116 -21.03 -13.83 -9.10
C HIS A 116 -20.93 -15.07 -10.01
N SER A 117 -19.71 -15.46 -10.39
CA SER A 117 -19.49 -16.60 -11.26
C SER A 117 -18.08 -17.16 -11.07
N THR A 118 -17.88 -18.40 -11.51
CA THR A 118 -16.57 -19.03 -11.61
C THR A 118 -16.41 -19.69 -12.98
N LEU A 119 -15.20 -19.67 -13.54
CA LEU A 119 -14.73 -20.62 -14.55
C LEU A 119 -13.87 -21.66 -13.84
N SER A 120 -14.13 -22.94 -14.10
CA SER A 120 -13.37 -24.02 -13.44
C SER A 120 -11.97 -24.19 -14.05
N ALA A 121 -11.06 -24.83 -13.31
CA ALA A 121 -9.72 -25.11 -13.82
C ALA A 121 -9.76 -26.05 -15.04
N GLU A 122 -10.75 -26.94 -15.13
CA GLU A 122 -10.95 -27.80 -16.31
C GLU A 122 -11.34 -26.98 -17.55
N GLN A 123 -12.03 -25.86 -17.36
CA GLN A 123 -12.47 -24.99 -18.44
C GLN A 123 -11.38 -24.02 -18.88
N ASN A 124 -10.60 -23.47 -17.94
CA ASN A 124 -9.65 -22.38 -18.22
C ASN A 124 -8.18 -22.70 -17.90
N GLY A 125 -7.83 -23.97 -17.60
CA GLY A 125 -6.50 -24.38 -17.13
C GLY A 125 -6.21 -23.94 -15.69
N VAL A 126 -6.73 -22.78 -15.29
CA VAL A 126 -6.76 -22.25 -13.94
C VAL A 126 -8.18 -21.80 -13.58
N GLN A 127 -8.58 -21.94 -12.32
CA GLN A 127 -9.85 -21.39 -11.85
C GLN A 127 -9.85 -19.85 -11.99
N VAL A 128 -10.95 -19.28 -12.47
CA VAL A 128 -11.17 -17.82 -12.50
C VAL A 128 -12.43 -17.48 -11.72
N VAL A 129 -12.33 -16.58 -10.74
CA VAL A 129 -13.45 -16.15 -9.90
C VAL A 129 -13.81 -14.70 -10.22
N TYR A 130 -15.10 -14.44 -10.46
CA TYR A 130 -15.64 -13.10 -10.76
C TYR A 130 -16.41 -12.58 -9.54
N ARG A 131 -15.87 -11.54 -8.90
CA ARG A 131 -16.44 -10.94 -7.68
C ARG A 131 -16.85 -9.49 -7.91
N PRO A 132 -18.12 -9.11 -7.68
CA PRO A 132 -18.48 -7.71 -7.65
C PRO A 132 -17.74 -7.01 -6.51
N ALA A 133 -17.09 -5.88 -6.80
CA ALA A 133 -16.33 -5.08 -5.85
C ALA A 133 -16.99 -3.70 -5.67
N GLY A 134 -18.28 -3.72 -5.30
CA GLY A 134 -19.17 -2.56 -5.36
C GLY A 134 -20.04 -2.56 -6.63
N ASP A 135 -20.72 -1.45 -6.90
CA ASP A 135 -21.66 -1.28 -8.03
C ASP A 135 -21.00 -0.81 -9.33
N LYS A 136 -19.70 -0.47 -9.27
CA LYS A 136 -18.91 0.03 -10.41
C LYS A 136 -17.67 -0.78 -10.74
N TYR A 137 -17.38 -1.83 -9.98
CA TYR A 137 -16.15 -2.60 -10.13
C TYR A 137 -16.42 -4.10 -10.15
N LEU A 138 -15.66 -4.80 -10.99
CA LEU A 138 -15.58 -6.26 -11.02
C LEU A 138 -14.14 -6.67 -10.75
N LEU A 139 -13.92 -7.53 -9.76
CA LEU A 139 -12.62 -8.14 -9.49
C LEU A 139 -12.60 -9.55 -10.11
N VAL A 140 -11.69 -9.75 -11.04
CA VAL A 140 -11.40 -11.04 -11.69
C VAL A 140 -10.18 -11.64 -11.01
N GLU A 141 -10.28 -12.83 -10.43
CA GLU A 141 -9.21 -13.47 -9.66
C GLU A 141 -8.79 -14.82 -10.25
N TYR A 142 -7.48 -15.06 -10.42
CA TYR A 142 -6.95 -16.28 -11.04
C TYR A 142 -6.28 -17.23 -10.04
N GLY A 143 -6.66 -18.50 -10.07
CA GLY A 143 -5.96 -19.59 -9.39
C GLY A 143 -5.90 -19.51 -7.86
N PRO A 144 -5.02 -20.28 -7.22
CA PRO A 144 -4.88 -20.26 -5.76
C PRO A 144 -4.24 -18.95 -5.25
N GLN A 145 -4.38 -18.68 -3.95
CA GLN A 145 -3.73 -17.56 -3.27
C GLN A 145 -2.23 -17.84 -3.08
N LYS A 146 -1.44 -17.66 -4.14
CA LYS A 146 0.02 -17.76 -4.14
C LYS A 146 0.67 -16.67 -5.00
N LEU A 147 1.94 -16.37 -4.75
CA LEU A 147 2.73 -15.53 -5.65
C LEU A 147 3.18 -16.36 -6.86
N ASP A 148 2.51 -16.15 -7.99
CA ASP A 148 2.79 -16.86 -9.24
C ASP A 148 2.82 -15.89 -10.42
N ILE A 149 3.97 -15.84 -11.10
CA ILE A 149 4.18 -14.98 -12.28
C ILE A 149 3.31 -15.46 -13.46
N GLU A 150 2.99 -16.75 -13.54
CA GLU A 150 2.06 -17.27 -14.55
C GLU A 150 0.66 -16.66 -14.39
N LEU A 151 0.14 -16.65 -13.17
CA LEU A 151 -1.16 -16.02 -12.87
C LEU A 151 -1.14 -14.53 -13.21
N ARG A 152 -0.04 -13.84 -12.90
CA ARG A 152 0.09 -12.43 -13.26
C ARG A 152 0.17 -12.20 -14.76
N PHE A 153 0.81 -13.11 -15.49
CA PHE A 153 0.89 -13.08 -16.94
C PHE A 153 -0.51 -13.22 -17.54
N MET A 154 -1.33 -14.15 -17.06
CA MET A 154 -2.74 -14.31 -17.49
C MET A 154 -3.57 -13.04 -17.23
N VAL A 155 -3.43 -12.43 -16.06
CA VAL A 155 -4.05 -11.11 -15.75
C VAL A 155 -3.64 -10.06 -16.78
N HIS A 156 -2.38 -10.04 -17.19
CA HIS A 156 -1.88 -9.05 -18.15
C HIS A 156 -2.44 -9.27 -19.54
N THR A 157 -2.47 -10.52 -20.00
CA THR A 157 -2.96 -10.85 -21.33
C THR A 157 -4.46 -10.57 -21.44
N LEU A 158 -5.25 -10.80 -20.38
CA LEU A 158 -6.64 -10.35 -20.34
C LEU A 158 -6.74 -8.81 -20.43
N MET A 159 -5.92 -8.10 -19.65
CA MET A 159 -5.91 -6.63 -19.68
C MET A 159 -5.59 -6.08 -21.08
N LEU A 160 -4.54 -6.61 -21.74
CA LEU A 160 -4.17 -6.23 -23.11
C LEU A 160 -5.29 -6.58 -24.09
N TRP A 161 -5.88 -7.78 -23.98
CA TRP A 161 -7.00 -8.18 -24.82
C TRP A 161 -8.18 -7.21 -24.70
N LEU A 162 -8.54 -6.78 -23.49
CA LEU A 162 -9.61 -5.81 -23.26
C LEU A 162 -9.29 -4.45 -23.88
N GLN A 163 -8.03 -4.01 -23.81
CA GLN A 163 -7.57 -2.75 -24.41
C GLN A 163 -7.64 -2.81 -25.93
N ASP A 164 -7.12 -3.87 -26.53
CA ASP A 164 -7.05 -4.06 -27.99
C ASP A 164 -8.44 -4.26 -28.60
N ASN A 165 -9.35 -4.93 -27.89
CA ASN A 165 -10.71 -5.18 -28.37
C ASN A 165 -11.71 -4.05 -28.04
N LYS A 166 -11.29 -3.01 -27.30
CA LYS A 166 -12.17 -1.88 -26.94
C LYS A 166 -12.80 -1.20 -28.16
N HIS A 167 -12.09 -1.16 -29.29
CA HIS A 167 -12.58 -0.60 -30.54
C HIS A 167 -13.47 -1.55 -31.36
N ARG A 168 -13.38 -2.87 -31.11
CA ARG A 168 -14.09 -3.91 -31.86
C ARG A 168 -15.42 -4.30 -31.22
N ASN A 169 -15.53 -4.17 -29.89
CA ASN A 169 -16.75 -4.44 -29.15
C ASN A 169 -17.28 -3.14 -28.49
N PRO A 170 -18.36 -2.54 -29.02
CA PRO A 170 -18.93 -1.30 -28.48
C PRO A 170 -19.29 -1.36 -27.00
N ALA A 171 -19.62 -2.54 -26.47
CA ALA A 171 -19.91 -2.72 -25.04
C ALA A 171 -18.71 -2.35 -24.15
N LEU A 172 -17.48 -2.59 -24.63
CA LEU A 172 -16.25 -2.26 -23.91
C LEU A 172 -15.97 -0.75 -23.82
N ALA A 173 -16.73 0.10 -24.53
CA ALA A 173 -16.69 1.54 -24.34
C ALA A 173 -17.10 1.95 -22.91
N ALA A 174 -17.91 1.12 -22.23
CA ALA A 174 -18.30 1.32 -20.83
C ALA A 174 -17.15 1.09 -19.83
N LEU A 175 -16.02 0.49 -20.25
CA LEU A 175 -14.86 0.31 -19.40
C LEU A 175 -14.13 1.65 -19.19
N LYS A 176 -13.91 2.00 -17.93
CA LYS A 176 -13.23 3.23 -17.52
C LYS A 176 -11.77 2.99 -17.22
N GLU A 177 -11.47 2.00 -16.38
CA GLU A 177 -10.12 1.73 -15.89
C GLU A 177 -9.90 0.24 -15.68
N LEU A 178 -8.67 -0.21 -15.90
CA LEU A 178 -8.21 -1.58 -15.72
C LEU A 178 -7.00 -1.57 -14.80
N THR A 179 -7.15 -2.13 -13.59
CA THR A 179 -6.12 -2.06 -12.55
C THR A 179 -5.67 -3.48 -12.20
N PRO A 180 -4.48 -3.91 -12.67
CA PRO A 180 -3.97 -5.24 -12.36
C PRO A 180 -3.39 -5.29 -10.94
N GLY A 181 -3.77 -6.31 -10.19
CA GLY A 181 -3.08 -6.77 -8.98
C GLY A 181 -2.12 -7.92 -9.29
N ILE A 182 -1.68 -8.64 -8.25
CA ILE A 182 -0.74 -9.77 -8.40
C ILE A 182 -1.37 -10.94 -9.17
N ARG A 183 -2.59 -11.34 -8.81
CA ARG A 183 -3.32 -12.46 -9.40
C ARG A 183 -4.75 -12.10 -9.75
N SER A 184 -5.00 -10.82 -9.97
CA SER A 184 -6.34 -10.31 -10.24
C SER A 184 -6.34 -9.10 -11.16
N LEU A 185 -7.44 -8.90 -11.89
CA LEU A 185 -7.72 -7.67 -12.62
C LEU A 185 -8.98 -7.03 -12.04
N GLN A 186 -8.88 -5.79 -11.56
CA GLN A 186 -10.06 -5.00 -11.26
C GLN A 186 -10.46 -4.20 -12.50
N ILE A 187 -11.74 -4.28 -12.84
CA ILE A 187 -12.35 -3.62 -13.98
C ILE A 187 -13.33 -2.59 -13.44
N HIS A 188 -13.02 -1.31 -13.61
CA HIS A 188 -13.94 -0.20 -13.34
C HIS A 188 -14.76 0.06 -14.61
N TYR A 189 -16.09 -0.02 -14.50
CA TYR A 189 -16.99 0.13 -15.64
C TYR A 189 -18.23 0.96 -15.29
N ASP A 190 -18.92 1.47 -16.31
CA ASP A 190 -20.23 2.08 -16.12
C ASP A 190 -21.35 1.02 -16.15
N SER A 191 -21.81 0.61 -14.96
CA SER A 191 -22.90 -0.36 -14.78
C SER A 191 -24.27 0.10 -15.30
N LEU A 192 -24.41 1.37 -15.69
CA LEU A 192 -25.60 1.86 -16.40
C LEU A 192 -25.54 1.57 -17.91
N GLN A 193 -24.34 1.39 -18.47
CA GLN A 193 -24.12 1.17 -19.91
C GLN A 193 -23.82 -0.31 -20.24
N LEU A 194 -23.16 -1.02 -19.33
CA LEU A 194 -22.82 -2.43 -19.48
C LEU A 194 -23.30 -3.20 -18.25
N LEU A 195 -24.14 -4.21 -18.43
CA LEU A 195 -24.61 -5.05 -17.33
C LEU A 195 -23.49 -5.99 -16.87
N LEU A 196 -23.52 -6.37 -15.59
CA LEU A 196 -22.52 -7.25 -15.00
C LEU A 196 -22.48 -8.63 -15.68
N ASP A 197 -23.66 -9.21 -15.98
CA ASP A 197 -23.76 -10.48 -16.70
C ASP A 197 -23.13 -10.42 -18.10
N ASP A 198 -23.38 -9.32 -18.83
CA ASP A 198 -22.82 -9.11 -20.17
C ASP A 198 -21.30 -8.93 -20.11
N LEU A 199 -20.80 -8.18 -19.13
CA LEU A 199 -19.35 -8.04 -18.90
C LEU A 199 -18.72 -9.41 -18.62
N ILE A 200 -19.31 -10.21 -17.74
CA ILE A 200 -18.79 -11.55 -17.42
C ILE A 200 -18.83 -12.47 -18.64
N ALA A 201 -19.88 -12.41 -19.46
CA ALA A 201 -19.95 -13.18 -20.70
C ALA A 201 -18.82 -12.81 -21.68
N ILE A 202 -18.52 -11.51 -21.84
CA ILE A 202 -17.40 -11.04 -22.65
C ILE A 202 -16.07 -11.55 -22.08
N LEU A 203 -15.87 -11.48 -20.76
CA LEU A 203 -14.64 -11.95 -20.11
C LEU A 203 -14.44 -13.44 -20.31
N LYS A 204 -15.48 -14.27 -20.13
CA LYS A 204 -15.40 -15.71 -20.36
C LYS A 204 -15.04 -16.06 -21.81
N ALA A 205 -15.56 -15.30 -22.78
CA ALA A 205 -15.20 -15.48 -24.19
C ALA A 205 -13.72 -15.08 -24.45
N ALA A 206 -13.25 -14.00 -23.82
CA ALA A 206 -11.85 -13.57 -23.90
C ALA A 206 -10.88 -14.62 -23.34
N GLU A 207 -11.20 -15.21 -22.19
CA GLU A 207 -10.42 -16.31 -21.59
C GLU A 207 -10.25 -17.47 -22.60
N GLN A 208 -11.35 -17.94 -23.20
CA GLN A 208 -11.32 -19.02 -24.19
C GLN A 208 -10.52 -18.69 -25.45
N GLU A 209 -10.46 -17.43 -25.86
CA GLU A 209 -9.66 -16.98 -27.00
C GLU A 209 -8.17 -17.00 -26.63
N LEU A 210 -7.81 -16.41 -25.49
CA LEU A 210 -6.43 -16.31 -25.00
C LEU A 210 -5.78 -17.69 -24.78
N GLN A 211 -6.55 -18.67 -24.32
CA GLN A 211 -6.06 -20.05 -24.15
C GLN A 211 -5.60 -20.74 -25.43
N ARG A 212 -5.99 -20.27 -26.62
CA ARG A 212 -5.59 -20.89 -27.89
C ARG A 212 -4.18 -20.50 -28.34
N HIS A 213 -3.52 -19.59 -27.61
CA HIS A 213 -2.22 -19.05 -27.96
C HIS A 213 -1.13 -19.56 -26.99
N ASP A 214 -0.38 -20.58 -27.39
CA ASP A 214 0.63 -21.24 -26.54
C ASP A 214 1.97 -20.48 -26.41
N ASP A 215 2.17 -19.38 -27.17
CA ASP A 215 3.44 -18.64 -27.22
C ASP A 215 3.23 -17.13 -27.06
N LEU A 216 2.35 -16.75 -26.13
CA LEU A 216 2.13 -15.35 -25.80
C LEU A 216 3.41 -14.76 -25.21
N THR A 217 3.77 -13.59 -25.71
CA THR A 217 4.86 -12.75 -25.20
C THR A 217 4.32 -11.36 -24.95
N VAL A 218 4.87 -10.68 -23.95
CA VAL A 218 4.53 -9.29 -23.63
C VAL A 218 5.78 -8.41 -23.71
N PRO A 219 5.67 -7.16 -24.19
CA PRO A 219 6.78 -6.23 -24.16
C PRO A 219 7.33 -6.07 -22.75
N SER A 220 8.65 -6.02 -22.61
CA SER A 220 9.36 -5.91 -21.34
C SER A 220 10.61 -5.08 -21.54
N ARG A 221 11.11 -4.44 -20.49
CA ARG A 221 12.41 -3.75 -20.52
C ARG A 221 13.26 -4.18 -19.34
N ILE A 222 14.57 -4.24 -19.49
CA ILE A 222 15.48 -4.31 -18.34
C ILE A 222 15.91 -2.89 -18.02
N VAL A 223 15.42 -2.36 -16.90
CA VAL A 223 15.69 -1.01 -16.43
C VAL A 223 16.76 -1.07 -15.36
N HIS A 224 17.96 -0.57 -15.67
CA HIS A 224 19.08 -0.54 -14.74
C HIS A 224 18.94 0.68 -13.83
N ILE A 225 18.76 0.44 -12.53
CA ILE A 225 18.41 1.47 -11.54
C ILE A 225 19.52 1.61 -10.49
N PRO A 226 20.02 2.82 -10.20
CA PRO A 226 21.01 3.04 -9.15
C PRO A 226 20.37 2.84 -7.77
N LEU A 227 21.05 2.14 -6.87
CA LEU A 227 20.62 1.94 -5.49
C LEU A 227 21.75 2.34 -4.53
N SER A 228 21.47 3.29 -3.63
CA SER A 228 22.30 3.51 -2.46
C SER A 228 21.90 2.54 -1.36
N TRP A 229 22.79 1.61 -1.05
CA TRP A 229 22.60 0.56 -0.04
C TRP A 229 22.62 1.16 1.37
N ASP A 230 21.65 0.78 2.22
CA ASP A 230 21.53 1.28 3.61
C ASP A 230 21.55 2.83 3.73
N ASP A 231 20.86 3.48 2.80
CA ASP A 231 20.81 4.95 2.67
C ASP A 231 20.37 5.65 3.98
N GLU A 232 20.97 6.81 4.24
CA GLU A 232 20.74 7.62 5.43
C GLU A 232 19.26 7.96 5.66
N ALA A 233 18.51 8.25 4.59
CA ALA A 233 17.09 8.60 4.73
C ALA A 233 16.26 7.40 5.21
N CYS A 234 16.65 6.17 4.87
CA CYS A 234 16.01 4.96 5.37
C CYS A 234 16.32 4.75 6.84
N ARG A 235 17.58 4.98 7.27
CA ARG A 235 17.98 4.89 8.68
C ARG A 235 17.23 5.91 9.54
N ILE A 236 17.09 7.15 9.07
CA ILE A 236 16.27 8.16 9.75
C ILE A 236 14.82 7.67 9.90
N ALA A 237 14.22 7.10 8.86
CA ALA A 237 12.84 6.58 8.96
C ALA A 237 12.71 5.44 9.99
N ILE A 238 13.72 4.57 10.11
CA ILE A 238 13.77 3.52 11.13
C ILE A 238 13.90 4.11 12.53
N GLU A 239 14.78 5.10 12.72
CA GLU A 239 14.95 5.81 13.99
C GLU A 239 13.65 6.49 14.41
N LYS A 240 12.97 7.18 13.48
CA LYS A 240 11.65 7.78 13.74
C LYS A 240 10.62 6.76 14.21
N TYR A 241 10.57 5.62 13.53
CA TYR A 241 9.67 4.54 13.88
C TYR A 241 9.92 3.99 15.29
N MET A 242 11.19 3.75 15.63
CA MET A 242 11.55 3.25 16.96
C MET A 242 11.23 4.25 18.08
N GLN A 243 11.34 5.55 17.80
CA GLN A 243 11.09 6.60 18.80
C GLN A 243 9.60 6.76 19.10
N SER A 244 8.75 6.77 18.08
CA SER A 244 7.37 7.25 18.22
C SER A 244 6.29 6.21 17.96
N VAL A 245 6.67 5.04 17.44
CA VAL A 245 5.70 4.01 17.08
C VAL A 245 5.96 2.71 17.83
N ARG A 246 7.13 2.10 17.65
CA ARG A 246 7.45 0.81 18.28
C ARG A 246 8.96 0.62 18.47
N LYS A 247 9.41 0.86 19.71
CA LYS A 247 10.83 0.82 20.09
C LYS A 247 11.45 -0.58 20.03
N ASP A 248 10.65 -1.62 20.28
CA ASP A 248 11.08 -3.01 20.46
C ASP A 248 10.71 -3.92 19.28
N ALA A 249 10.47 -3.31 18.11
CA ALA A 249 10.09 -4.04 16.92
C ALA A 249 11.19 -5.01 16.48
N PRO A 250 10.88 -6.29 16.18
CA PRO A 250 11.91 -7.30 15.84
C PRO A 250 12.76 -7.00 14.60
N TRP A 251 12.26 -6.14 13.71
CA TRP A 251 12.95 -5.70 12.50
C TRP A 251 13.83 -4.45 12.69
N CYS A 252 13.88 -3.93 13.91
CA CYS A 252 14.68 -2.78 14.31
C CYS A 252 15.83 -3.23 15.22
N PRO A 253 16.98 -2.50 15.25
CA PRO A 253 17.26 -1.24 14.57
C PRO A 253 17.73 -1.38 13.11
N SER A 254 17.89 -2.59 12.58
CA SER A 254 18.37 -2.82 11.21
C SER A 254 17.44 -3.74 10.44
N ASN A 255 16.73 -3.18 9.46
CA ASN A 255 15.88 -3.97 8.57
C ASN A 255 16.69 -4.98 7.75
N ILE A 256 17.91 -4.63 7.35
CA ILE A 256 18.79 -5.50 6.56
C ILE A 256 19.27 -6.69 7.39
N GLU A 257 19.64 -6.47 8.65
CA GLU A 257 19.97 -7.58 9.56
C GLU A 257 18.74 -8.48 9.79
N PHE A 258 17.56 -7.89 9.95
CA PHE A 258 16.32 -8.65 10.07
C PHE A 258 16.06 -9.51 8.82
N ILE A 259 16.19 -8.94 7.62
CA ILE A 259 16.05 -9.67 6.36
C ILE A 259 17.01 -10.87 6.31
N ARG A 260 18.27 -10.68 6.73
CA ARG A 260 19.25 -11.77 6.84
C ARG A 260 18.75 -12.86 7.78
N ARG A 261 18.32 -12.49 8.99
CA ARG A 261 17.93 -13.44 10.04
C ARG A 261 16.70 -14.26 9.63
N ILE A 262 15.62 -13.59 9.21
CA ILE A 262 14.36 -14.25 8.85
C ILE A 262 14.47 -15.15 7.61
N ASN A 263 15.46 -14.91 6.74
CA ASN A 263 15.72 -15.76 5.57
C ASN A 263 16.82 -16.81 5.80
N GLY A 264 17.40 -16.91 7.01
CA GLY A 264 18.42 -17.92 7.32
C GLY A 264 19.73 -17.73 6.55
N LEU A 265 20.07 -16.47 6.24
CA LEU A 265 21.29 -16.10 5.51
C LEU A 265 22.46 -15.92 6.47
N HIS A 266 23.66 -16.21 5.97
CA HIS A 266 24.88 -16.20 6.79
C HIS A 266 25.37 -14.79 7.10
N SER A 267 25.16 -13.84 6.19
CA SER A 267 25.70 -12.49 6.32
C SER A 267 24.79 -11.43 5.69
N ILE A 268 24.97 -10.17 6.10
CA ILE A 268 24.35 -9.02 5.42
C ILE A 268 24.84 -8.91 3.96
N ALA A 269 26.08 -9.34 3.69
CA ALA A 269 26.62 -9.38 2.33
C ALA A 269 25.83 -10.34 1.42
N ASP A 270 25.28 -11.44 1.96
CA ASP A 270 24.39 -12.33 1.20
C ASP A 270 23.08 -11.65 0.82
N VAL A 271 22.49 -10.87 1.74
CA VAL A 271 21.29 -10.06 1.44
C VAL A 271 21.60 -9.10 0.30
N LYS A 272 22.71 -8.36 0.41
CA LYS A 272 23.15 -7.41 -0.60
C LYS A 272 23.32 -8.07 -1.97
N ARG A 273 24.07 -9.17 -2.01
CA ARG A 273 24.29 -9.94 -3.24
C ARG A 273 22.98 -10.36 -3.88
N ILE A 274 22.07 -10.99 -3.13
CA ILE A 274 20.75 -11.40 -3.63
C ILE A 274 19.98 -10.19 -4.19
N VAL A 275 20.01 -9.06 -3.47
CA VAL A 275 19.28 -7.86 -3.88
C VAL A 275 19.78 -7.32 -5.22
N PHE A 276 21.09 -7.25 -5.42
CA PHE A 276 21.70 -6.73 -6.64
C PHE A 276 21.74 -7.76 -7.79
N ASP A 277 21.78 -9.07 -7.50
CA ASP A 277 21.80 -10.12 -8.51
C ASP A 277 20.41 -10.40 -9.11
N ALA A 278 19.34 -10.09 -8.39
CA ALA A 278 17.97 -10.31 -8.84
C ALA A 278 17.55 -9.46 -10.05
N HIS A 279 16.65 -10.03 -10.85
CA HIS A 279 15.82 -9.34 -11.84
C HIS A 279 14.40 -9.29 -11.29
N TYR A 280 13.93 -8.09 -10.93
CA TYR A 280 12.59 -7.92 -10.34
C TYR A 280 11.59 -7.57 -11.41
N VAL A 281 10.69 -8.50 -11.74
CA VAL A 281 9.59 -8.23 -12.68
C VAL A 281 8.53 -7.36 -11.98
N VAL A 282 8.18 -6.24 -12.60
CA VAL A 282 7.15 -5.30 -12.13
C VAL A 282 5.78 -5.91 -12.38
N MET A 283 5.12 -6.29 -11.28
CA MET A 283 3.82 -6.94 -11.27
C MET A 283 2.69 -5.90 -11.25
N GLY A 284 2.90 -4.76 -10.60
CA GLY A 284 1.88 -3.71 -10.49
C GLY A 284 2.51 -2.35 -10.27
N LEU A 285 1.70 -1.30 -10.37
CA LEU A 285 2.10 0.08 -10.13
C LEU A 285 1.11 0.73 -9.17
N GLY A 286 1.61 1.61 -8.30
CA GLY A 286 0.82 2.26 -7.26
C GLY A 286 0.77 1.51 -5.93
N ASP A 287 1.80 0.70 -5.60
CA ASP A 287 1.99 0.08 -4.27
C ASP A 287 3.15 0.77 -3.53
N VAL A 288 2.98 1.89 -2.83
CA VAL A 288 1.75 2.70 -2.78
C VAL A 288 1.97 4.05 -3.47
N TYR A 289 1.00 4.44 -4.31
CA TYR A 289 0.91 5.71 -5.03
C TYR A 289 1.95 5.95 -6.14
N LEU A 290 1.65 6.92 -7.02
CA LEU A 290 2.57 7.57 -7.97
C LEU A 290 3.59 6.63 -8.65
N GLY A 291 3.12 5.57 -9.31
CA GLY A 291 4.00 4.68 -10.09
C GLY A 291 4.96 3.83 -9.26
N ALA A 292 4.79 3.77 -7.93
CA ALA A 292 5.54 2.85 -7.07
C ALA A 292 5.33 1.40 -7.54
N PRO A 293 6.39 0.67 -7.95
CA PRO A 293 6.24 -0.69 -8.42
C PRO A 293 5.96 -1.63 -7.25
N VAL A 294 5.12 -2.63 -7.46
CA VAL A 294 5.23 -3.90 -6.75
C VAL A 294 5.91 -4.89 -7.68
N ALA A 295 7.06 -5.41 -7.27
CA ALA A 295 7.89 -6.28 -8.09
C ALA A 295 8.32 -7.53 -7.32
N THR A 296 8.63 -8.61 -8.03
CA THR A 296 9.20 -9.83 -7.43
C THR A 296 10.37 -10.33 -8.26
N PRO A 297 11.40 -10.95 -7.66
CA PRO A 297 12.41 -11.66 -8.41
C PRO A 297 11.81 -12.74 -9.32
N LEU A 298 12.29 -12.78 -10.57
CA LEU A 298 12.01 -13.85 -11.52
C LEU A 298 12.47 -15.20 -10.97
N ASP A 299 13.71 -15.25 -10.48
CA ASP A 299 14.31 -16.42 -9.82
C ASP A 299 13.73 -16.58 -8.40
N PRO A 300 13.01 -17.69 -8.10
CA PRO A 300 12.49 -17.94 -6.76
C PRO A 300 13.55 -17.96 -5.66
N ARG A 301 14.81 -18.27 -5.99
CA ARG A 301 15.93 -18.29 -5.04
C ARG A 301 16.36 -16.89 -4.59
N HIS A 302 15.92 -15.85 -5.29
CA HIS A 302 16.15 -14.46 -4.92
C HIS A 302 14.98 -13.84 -4.14
N ARG A 303 13.88 -14.57 -3.93
CA ARG A 303 12.71 -14.09 -3.16
C ARG A 303 13.01 -14.11 -1.66
N LEU A 304 13.60 -13.03 -1.18
CA LEU A 304 13.72 -12.73 0.24
C LEU A 304 12.32 -12.46 0.80
N VAL A 305 11.89 -13.27 1.78
CA VAL A 305 10.57 -13.14 2.40
C VAL A 305 10.72 -12.41 3.72
N THR A 306 9.90 -11.38 3.92
CA THR A 306 9.88 -10.56 5.13
C THR A 306 8.46 -10.37 5.64
N THR A 307 8.30 -9.73 6.80
CA THR A 307 7.02 -9.16 7.21
C THR A 307 6.91 -7.68 6.83
N LYS A 308 5.69 -7.19 6.63
CA LYS A 308 5.39 -5.75 6.69
C LYS A 308 5.49 -5.30 8.16
N TYR A 309 5.83 -4.03 8.41
CA TYR A 309 5.88 -3.41 9.73
C TYR A 309 4.52 -3.52 10.43
N ASN A 310 4.54 -3.74 11.74
CA ASN A 310 3.34 -3.78 12.59
C ASN A 310 3.53 -2.94 13.88
N PRO A 311 2.86 -1.77 13.99
CA PRO A 311 2.09 -1.07 12.95
C PRO A 311 3.03 -0.47 11.88
N ALA A 312 2.49 -0.01 10.75
CA ALA A 312 3.27 0.60 9.66
C ALA A 312 3.95 1.91 10.10
N ARG A 313 5.03 2.30 9.40
CA ARG A 313 5.65 3.62 9.62
C ARG A 313 4.70 4.72 9.17
N THR A 314 4.74 5.82 9.89
CA THR A 314 4.03 7.06 9.57
C THR A 314 4.76 7.89 8.50
N TRP A 315 6.09 7.78 8.44
CA TRP A 315 6.93 8.44 7.44
C TRP A 315 7.96 7.50 6.81
N THR A 316 8.16 7.67 5.51
CA THR A 316 9.11 6.98 4.64
C THR A 316 9.59 8.00 3.63
N ALA A 317 10.91 8.07 3.42
CA ALA A 317 11.48 8.96 2.43
C ALA A 317 11.12 8.53 1.01
N GLU A 318 10.98 9.51 0.12
CA GLU A 318 10.68 9.27 -1.29
C GLU A 318 11.77 8.43 -1.95
N ASN A 319 11.31 7.41 -2.68
CA ASN A 319 12.07 6.37 -3.38
C ASN A 319 13.02 5.57 -2.49
N SER A 320 12.72 5.47 -1.20
CA SER A 320 13.18 4.33 -0.42
C SER A 320 12.75 3.04 -1.11
N VAL A 321 13.60 2.03 -1.04
CA VAL A 321 13.39 0.68 -1.59
C VAL A 321 13.22 -0.26 -0.42
N GLY A 322 12.16 -1.07 -0.45
CA GLY A 322 11.87 -2.01 0.62
C GLY A 322 11.33 -3.34 0.14
N ILE A 323 11.42 -4.34 1.01
CA ILE A 323 10.91 -5.70 0.82
C ILE A 323 9.81 -5.98 1.86
N GLY A 324 8.63 -6.39 1.41
CA GLY A 324 7.47 -6.72 2.25
C GLY A 324 6.81 -7.99 1.75
N GLY A 325 6.74 -9.04 2.58
CA GLY A 325 6.41 -10.37 2.07
C GLY A 325 7.51 -10.81 1.10
N SER A 326 7.13 -11.31 -0.07
CA SER A 326 8.07 -11.64 -1.16
C SER A 326 8.24 -10.51 -2.19
N TYR A 327 7.72 -9.32 -1.89
CA TYR A 327 7.63 -8.22 -2.86
C TYR A 327 8.63 -7.12 -2.58
N LEU A 328 9.13 -6.51 -3.64
CA LEU A 328 9.90 -5.28 -3.63
C LEU A 328 9.01 -4.09 -4.01
N CYS A 329 9.18 -2.99 -3.28
CA CYS A 329 8.55 -1.70 -3.53
C CYS A 329 9.60 -0.60 -3.67
N VAL A 330 9.32 0.41 -4.51
CA VAL A 330 10.00 1.71 -4.48
C VAL A 330 8.96 2.80 -4.19
N TYR A 331 9.07 3.47 -3.04
CA TYR A 331 8.07 4.47 -2.62
C TYR A 331 8.03 5.67 -3.58
N GLY A 332 6.89 5.91 -4.22
CA GLY A 332 6.75 6.95 -5.25
C GLY A 332 6.74 8.38 -4.71
N MET A 333 6.45 8.55 -3.43
CA MET A 333 6.40 9.82 -2.70
C MET A 333 6.78 9.61 -1.23
N GLU A 334 7.00 10.71 -0.50
CA GLU A 334 7.06 10.66 0.96
C GLU A 334 5.69 10.29 1.54
N GLY A 335 5.68 9.47 2.58
CA GLY A 335 4.44 9.05 3.23
C GLY A 335 4.57 7.81 4.11
N PRO A 336 3.45 7.23 4.57
CA PRO A 336 3.47 6.02 5.38
C PRO A 336 3.96 4.81 4.57
N GLY A 337 4.57 3.84 5.25
CA GLY A 337 5.16 2.67 4.59
C GLY A 337 5.36 1.48 5.51
N GLY A 338 5.16 0.27 4.96
CA GLY A 338 5.25 -0.97 5.72
C GLY A 338 6.42 -1.89 5.36
N TYR A 339 7.18 -1.62 4.31
CA TYR A 339 8.18 -2.58 3.81
C TYR A 339 9.52 -2.41 4.52
N GLN A 340 10.30 -3.47 4.63
CA GLN A 340 11.63 -3.49 5.25
C GLN A 340 12.66 -2.85 4.31
N PHE A 341 13.35 -1.80 4.74
CA PHE A 341 14.26 -1.08 3.87
C PHE A 341 15.53 -1.86 3.51
N VAL A 342 15.98 -1.68 2.27
CA VAL A 342 17.30 -2.12 1.79
C VAL A 342 18.18 -0.96 1.30
N GLY A 343 17.56 0.17 0.93
CA GLY A 343 18.28 1.33 0.41
C GLY A 343 17.36 2.37 -0.19
N ARG A 344 17.90 3.28 -0.98
CA ARG A 344 17.16 4.34 -1.68
C ARG A 344 17.61 4.46 -3.12
N THR A 345 16.71 4.89 -4.00
CA THR A 345 16.95 5.02 -5.43
C THR A 345 16.53 6.39 -5.98
N LEU A 346 16.53 6.53 -7.31
CA LEU A 346 16.12 7.71 -8.06
C LEU A 346 14.59 7.85 -8.12
N GLN A 347 14.14 8.94 -8.75
CA GLN A 347 12.73 9.29 -8.89
C GLN A 347 11.93 8.26 -9.71
N MET A 348 10.84 7.70 -9.17
CA MET A 348 9.92 6.83 -9.94
C MET A 348 8.79 7.60 -10.66
N TRP A 349 8.52 8.83 -10.22
CA TRP A 349 7.44 9.67 -10.73
C TRP A 349 7.91 11.09 -11.07
N ASN A 350 7.61 11.55 -12.28
CA ASN A 350 7.89 12.90 -12.76
C ASN A 350 6.59 13.63 -13.12
N ARG A 351 6.10 14.44 -12.17
CA ARG A 351 4.81 15.13 -12.30
C ARG A 351 4.77 16.18 -13.41
N TYR A 352 5.86 16.90 -13.60
CA TYR A 352 5.84 18.16 -14.35
C TYR A 352 6.62 18.12 -15.67
N ARG A 353 7.55 17.17 -15.82
CA ARG A 353 8.45 17.13 -16.98
C ARG A 353 8.36 15.80 -17.70
N LYS A 354 8.21 15.87 -19.01
CA LYS A 354 8.46 14.76 -19.92
C LYS A 354 9.96 14.72 -20.22
N THR A 355 10.60 13.58 -20.03
CA THR A 355 12.01 13.33 -20.41
C THR A 355 12.06 12.10 -21.32
N PRO A 356 13.21 11.72 -21.90
CA PRO A 356 13.31 10.48 -22.67
C PRO A 356 12.82 9.23 -21.92
N GLU A 357 13.10 9.15 -20.61
CA GLU A 357 12.71 8.03 -19.75
C GLU A 357 11.28 8.17 -19.19
N PHE A 358 10.78 9.41 -19.05
CA PHE A 358 9.42 9.71 -18.59
C PHE A 358 8.53 10.11 -19.76
N GLU A 359 8.10 9.13 -20.56
CA GLU A 359 7.05 9.36 -21.56
C GLU A 359 5.68 9.63 -20.93
N GLN A 360 5.43 8.96 -19.80
CA GLN A 360 4.34 9.17 -18.86
C GLN A 360 4.94 9.66 -17.54
N PRO A 361 4.13 10.18 -16.60
CA PRO A 361 4.63 10.57 -15.29
C PRO A 361 5.31 9.43 -14.52
N TRP A 362 4.98 8.17 -14.76
CA TRP A 362 5.61 7.01 -14.14
C TRP A 362 6.73 6.42 -15.01
N LEU A 363 7.85 6.04 -14.38
CA LEU A 363 9.03 5.48 -15.07
C LEU A 363 8.80 4.05 -15.57
N LEU A 364 8.22 3.21 -14.72
CA LEU A 364 8.14 1.77 -14.90
C LEU A 364 6.81 1.33 -15.52
N ARG A 365 6.85 0.27 -16.31
CA ARG A 365 5.71 -0.36 -16.98
C ARG A 365 5.50 -1.77 -16.41
N PHE A 366 4.32 -2.35 -16.62
CA PHE A 366 4.10 -3.75 -16.27
C PHE A 366 5.09 -4.64 -17.04
N PHE A 367 5.61 -5.66 -16.38
CA PHE A 367 6.64 -6.58 -16.88
C PHE A 367 8.02 -5.96 -17.15
N ASP A 368 8.26 -4.68 -16.85
CA ASP A 368 9.65 -4.22 -16.72
C ASP A 368 10.40 -5.06 -15.68
N GLN A 369 11.69 -5.25 -15.90
CA GLN A 369 12.61 -5.93 -15.01
C GLN A 369 13.53 -4.88 -14.41
N ILE A 370 13.38 -4.62 -13.12
CA ILE A 370 14.32 -3.76 -12.38
C ILE A 370 15.59 -4.57 -12.14
N LYS A 371 16.73 -3.98 -12.51
CA LYS A 371 18.07 -4.50 -12.19
C LYS A 371 18.84 -3.41 -11.45
N PHE A 372 19.15 -3.63 -10.18
CA PHE A 372 19.89 -2.62 -9.42
C PHE A 372 21.39 -2.67 -9.70
N TYR A 373 22.03 -1.51 -9.66
CA TYR A 373 23.48 -1.37 -9.53
C TYR A 373 23.81 -0.41 -8.39
N GLU A 374 24.91 -0.66 -7.70
CA GLU A 374 25.25 0.09 -6.49
C GLU A 374 25.81 1.47 -6.84
N VAL A 375 25.40 2.48 -6.08
CA VAL A 375 26.00 3.82 -6.05
C VAL A 375 26.17 4.29 -4.61
N SER A 376 27.09 5.21 -4.37
CA SER A 376 27.20 5.90 -3.08
C SER A 376 26.00 6.82 -2.82
N ALA A 377 25.80 7.20 -1.55
CA ALA A 377 24.74 8.14 -1.17
C ALA A 377 24.93 9.52 -1.84
N ASP A 378 26.18 9.98 -2.02
CA ASP A 378 26.47 11.28 -2.64
C ASP A 378 26.30 11.26 -4.16
N GLU A 379 26.65 10.15 -4.82
CA GLU A 379 26.30 9.93 -6.22
C GLU A 379 24.78 9.91 -6.40
N LEU A 380 24.05 9.22 -5.53
CA LEU A 380 22.59 9.17 -5.60
C LEU A 380 21.95 10.55 -5.45
N LYS A 381 22.46 11.41 -4.55
CA LYS A 381 21.98 12.81 -4.43
C LYS A 381 22.11 13.56 -5.76
N THR A 382 23.25 13.38 -6.44
CA THR A 382 23.50 14.00 -7.76
C THR A 382 22.54 13.46 -8.82
N ILE A 383 22.37 12.13 -8.88
CA ILE A 383 21.44 11.46 -9.81
C ILE A 383 20.00 11.95 -9.59
N ARG A 384 19.53 11.97 -8.34
CA ARG A 384 18.19 12.44 -7.98
C ARG A 384 17.95 13.89 -8.38
N HIS A 385 18.99 14.72 -8.36
CA HIS A 385 18.90 16.08 -8.88
C HIS A 385 18.83 16.11 -10.42
N GLN A 386 19.64 15.32 -11.13
CA GLN A 386 19.74 15.40 -12.59
C GLN A 386 18.63 14.65 -13.34
N PHE A 387 18.22 13.48 -12.84
CA PHE A 387 17.34 12.55 -13.55
C PHE A 387 15.96 13.13 -13.88
N PRO A 388 15.20 13.74 -12.95
CA PRO A 388 13.88 14.31 -13.26
C PRO A 388 13.93 15.47 -14.28
N ARG A 389 15.13 16.03 -14.53
CA ARG A 389 15.37 17.11 -15.49
C ARG A 389 15.83 16.58 -16.86
N GLY A 390 16.02 15.27 -17.01
CA GLY A 390 16.52 14.65 -18.24
C GLY A 390 18.05 14.80 -18.41
N HIS A 391 18.78 14.99 -17.32
CA HIS A 391 20.25 15.17 -17.33
C HIS A 391 21.01 13.95 -16.81
N TYR A 392 20.36 12.80 -16.72
CA TYR A 392 20.98 11.52 -16.35
C TYR A 392 20.31 10.40 -17.17
N PRO A 393 20.95 9.86 -18.21
CA PRO A 393 20.36 8.79 -19.01
C PRO A 393 20.36 7.48 -18.23
N LEU A 394 19.25 6.74 -18.28
CA LEU A 394 19.21 5.36 -17.76
C LEU A 394 19.55 4.35 -18.85
N LYS A 395 20.28 3.31 -18.46
CA LYS A 395 20.44 2.13 -19.31
C LYS A 395 19.13 1.34 -19.26
N ILE A 396 18.43 1.30 -20.41
CA ILE A 396 17.20 0.54 -20.60
C ILE A 396 17.42 -0.39 -21.80
N GLU A 397 17.21 -1.68 -21.60
CA GLU A 397 17.32 -2.70 -22.65
C GLU A 397 15.92 -3.20 -23.02
N GLU A 398 15.50 -2.97 -24.27
CA GLU A 398 14.23 -3.49 -24.78
C GLU A 398 14.29 -5.01 -24.93
N THR A 399 13.24 -5.71 -24.46
CA THR A 399 13.14 -7.17 -24.49
C THR A 399 11.67 -7.61 -24.53
N SER A 400 11.41 -8.89 -24.29
CA SER A 400 10.05 -9.43 -24.12
C SER A 400 10.05 -10.44 -22.98
N PHE A 401 8.92 -10.55 -22.29
CA PHE A 401 8.68 -11.61 -21.32
C PHE A 401 7.86 -12.71 -21.98
N SER A 402 8.40 -13.94 -22.00
CA SER A 402 7.74 -15.14 -22.49
C SER A 402 7.45 -16.08 -21.32
N LEU A 403 6.16 -16.42 -21.13
CA LEU A 403 5.76 -17.36 -20.10
C LEU A 403 6.41 -18.74 -20.30
N LYS A 404 6.50 -19.19 -21.55
CA LYS A 404 7.15 -20.46 -21.92
C LYS A 404 8.63 -20.49 -21.55
N GLN A 405 9.37 -19.41 -21.84
CA GLN A 405 10.78 -19.30 -21.44
C GLN A 405 10.93 -19.27 -19.92
N TYR A 406 10.02 -18.59 -19.22
CA TYR A 406 10.00 -18.56 -17.75
C TYR A 406 9.76 -19.95 -17.15
N GLN A 407 8.78 -20.71 -17.67
CA GLN A 407 8.51 -22.08 -17.25
C GLN A 407 9.69 -23.01 -17.54
N ALA A 408 10.35 -22.86 -18.68
CA ALA A 408 11.57 -23.62 -19.00
C ALA A 408 12.71 -23.29 -18.02
N PHE A 409 12.90 -22.02 -17.65
CA PHE A 409 13.85 -21.60 -16.63
C PHE A 409 13.55 -22.25 -15.26
N LEU A 410 12.28 -22.26 -14.84
CA LEU A 410 11.88 -22.92 -13.59
C LEU A 410 12.17 -24.42 -13.60
N ALA A 411 11.86 -25.11 -14.70
CA ALA A 411 12.14 -26.53 -14.85
C ALA A 411 13.66 -26.82 -14.83
N GLN A 412 14.46 -25.98 -15.49
CA GLN A 412 15.92 -26.12 -15.52
C GLN A 412 16.55 -25.96 -14.12
N HIS A 413 16.00 -25.10 -13.28
CA HIS A 413 16.52 -24.80 -11.94
C HIS A 413 15.71 -25.43 -10.79
N GLN A 414 14.82 -26.38 -11.10
CA GLN A 414 13.88 -26.96 -10.15
C GLN A 414 14.58 -27.48 -8.88
N THR A 415 15.64 -28.27 -9.05
CA THR A 415 16.40 -28.84 -7.93
C THR A 415 16.95 -27.76 -6.98
N ASP A 416 17.51 -26.68 -7.52
CA ASP A 416 18.08 -25.60 -6.70
C ASP A 416 16.97 -24.82 -5.97
N ILE A 417 15.83 -24.61 -6.63
CA ILE A 417 14.66 -23.94 -6.05
C ILE A 417 14.07 -24.78 -4.91
N GLU A 418 13.96 -26.09 -5.09
CA GLU A 418 13.44 -27.05 -4.10
C GLU A 418 14.39 -27.22 -2.91
N GLN A 419 15.69 -26.97 -3.06
CA GLN A 419 16.63 -26.94 -1.94
C GLN A 419 16.59 -25.60 -1.18
N PHE A 420 16.47 -24.48 -1.90
CA PHE A 420 16.49 -23.15 -1.29
C PHE A 420 15.21 -22.85 -0.50
N THR A 421 14.05 -23.12 -1.09
CA THR A 421 12.75 -22.66 -0.57
C THR A 421 12.43 -23.23 0.82
N PRO A 422 12.58 -24.54 1.09
CA PRO A 422 12.31 -25.10 2.43
C PRO A 422 13.26 -24.57 3.50
N ARG A 423 14.55 -24.37 3.17
CA ARG A 423 15.53 -23.81 4.12
C ARG A 423 15.14 -22.39 4.53
N ARG A 424 14.75 -21.55 3.57
CA ARG A 424 14.26 -20.19 3.83
C ARG A 424 12.99 -20.22 4.68
N ASN A 425 12.02 -21.07 4.34
CA ASN A 425 10.77 -21.19 5.07
C ASN A 425 10.99 -21.65 6.53
N ALA A 426 11.87 -22.61 6.76
CA ALA A 426 12.22 -23.06 8.11
C ALA A 426 12.85 -21.93 8.94
N ALA A 427 13.70 -21.09 8.33
CA ALA A 427 14.26 -19.92 9.00
C ALA A 427 13.18 -18.88 9.35
N PHE A 428 12.24 -18.65 8.43
CA PHE A 428 11.11 -17.76 8.64
C PHE A 428 10.22 -18.24 9.80
N GLU A 429 9.88 -19.54 9.82
CA GLU A 429 9.10 -20.16 10.89
C GLU A 429 9.82 -20.09 12.25
N THR A 430 11.14 -20.30 12.26
CA THR A 430 11.95 -20.20 13.49
C THR A 430 11.95 -18.79 14.05
N GLU A 431 12.14 -17.77 13.20
CA GLU A 431 12.10 -16.36 13.59
C GLU A 431 10.72 -15.98 14.12
N LEU A 432 9.65 -16.43 13.44
CA LEU A 432 8.28 -16.20 13.87
C LEU A 432 7.99 -16.82 15.24
N GLN A 433 8.42 -18.06 15.46
CA GLN A 433 8.22 -18.74 16.74
C GLN A 433 8.95 -18.00 17.86
N HIS A 434 10.16 -17.49 17.60
CA HIS A 434 10.88 -16.68 18.56
C HIS A 434 10.09 -15.43 19.00
N TRP A 435 9.37 -14.78 18.08
CA TRP A 435 8.53 -13.62 18.40
C TRP A 435 7.29 -13.98 19.22
N ILE A 436 6.72 -15.17 18.97
CA ILE A 436 5.61 -15.68 19.77
C ILE A 436 6.11 -15.94 21.20
N ASP A 437 7.25 -16.61 21.33
CA ASP A 437 7.83 -16.97 22.62
C ASP A 437 8.30 -15.74 23.42
N SER A 438 8.76 -14.68 22.73
CA SER A 438 9.19 -13.41 23.34
C SER A 438 8.05 -12.43 23.60
N GLY A 439 6.81 -12.74 23.17
CA GLY A 439 5.66 -11.84 23.27
C GLY A 439 5.67 -10.67 22.27
N GLN A 440 6.60 -10.64 21.32
CA GLN A 440 6.72 -9.58 20.32
C GLN A 440 5.78 -9.77 19.11
N PHE A 441 5.09 -10.91 19.01
CA PHE A 441 4.17 -11.20 17.90
C PHE A 441 2.97 -10.26 17.87
N HIS A 442 2.40 -9.95 19.04
CA HIS A 442 1.33 -8.96 19.19
C HIS A 442 1.88 -7.64 19.69
N PHE A 443 1.47 -6.54 19.06
CA PHE A 443 1.71 -5.20 19.55
C PHE A 443 0.35 -4.55 19.75
N ASP A 444 -0.09 -4.50 21.00
CA ASP A 444 -1.18 -3.64 21.39
C ASP A 444 -0.57 -2.27 21.69
N SER A 445 -0.88 -1.27 20.87
CA SER A 445 -0.69 0.11 21.30
C SER A 445 -1.62 0.30 22.49
N GLU A 446 -1.10 0.15 23.71
CA GLU A 446 -1.85 0.59 24.88
C GLU A 446 -2.23 2.05 24.61
N PRO A 447 -3.52 2.43 24.63
CA PRO A 447 -3.83 3.83 24.78
C PRO A 447 -3.15 4.23 26.08
N ALA A 448 -2.06 4.98 25.98
CA ALA A 448 -1.34 5.48 27.14
C ALA A 448 -2.42 6.00 28.08
N SER A 449 -2.43 5.46 29.31
CA SER A 449 -3.41 5.78 30.34
C SER A 449 -3.80 7.23 30.20
N GLN A 450 -5.09 7.51 30.00
CA GLN A 450 -5.60 8.87 30.02
C GLN A 450 -5.21 9.44 31.38
N ASP A 451 -4.05 10.09 31.45
CA ASP A 451 -3.72 10.95 32.55
C ASP A 451 -4.60 12.18 32.36
N GLN A 452 -5.86 12.02 32.79
CA GLN A 452 -6.76 13.11 33.10
C GLN A 452 -6.24 13.91 34.32
N SER A 453 -5.06 13.56 34.85
CA SER A 453 -4.40 14.20 35.98
C SER A 453 -3.60 15.47 35.63
N ALA A 454 -3.60 15.91 34.36
CA ALA A 454 -3.28 17.31 34.06
C ALA A 454 -4.49 18.18 34.46
N GLY A 455 -4.76 18.23 35.76
CA GLY A 455 -5.71 19.14 36.37
C GLY A 455 -5.36 20.58 36.02
N GLU A 456 -6.38 21.44 36.02
CA GLU A 456 -6.31 22.89 35.84
C GLU A 456 -5.11 23.49 36.60
N GLN A 457 -3.97 23.61 35.94
CA GLN A 457 -2.78 24.23 36.51
C GLN A 457 -2.98 25.74 36.42
N THR A 458 -3.07 26.40 37.57
CA THR A 458 -3.12 27.87 37.59
C THR A 458 -1.79 28.40 37.10
N LEU A 459 -1.80 29.08 35.94
CA LEU A 459 -0.62 29.72 35.38
C LEU A 459 -0.18 30.89 36.27
N ALA A 460 1.13 31.08 36.42
CA ALA A 460 1.67 32.25 37.10
C ALA A 460 1.36 33.53 36.29
N PRO A 461 1.27 34.71 36.93
CA PRO A 461 1.11 35.98 36.22
C PRO A 461 2.21 36.17 35.16
N GLY A 462 1.82 36.56 33.95
CA GLY A 462 2.76 36.71 32.81
C GLY A 462 3.16 35.40 32.13
N CYS A 463 2.51 34.27 32.46
CA CYS A 463 2.70 33.00 31.77
C CYS A 463 1.50 32.63 30.89
N ILE A 464 1.78 32.03 29.73
CA ILE A 464 0.78 31.47 28.82
C ILE A 464 1.05 29.97 28.59
N ALA A 465 -0.01 29.19 28.42
CA ALA A 465 0.10 27.82 27.96
C ALA A 465 0.09 27.78 26.43
N ILE A 466 1.01 27.02 25.85
CA ILE A 466 0.96 26.69 24.43
C ILE A 466 0.29 25.32 24.30
N ASP A 467 -0.95 25.33 23.84
CA ASP A 467 -1.78 24.13 23.74
C ASP A 467 -1.63 23.44 22.39
N SER A 468 -1.88 22.14 22.38
CA SER A 468 -2.06 21.40 21.12
C SER A 468 -3.37 21.79 20.44
N HIS A 469 -3.36 22.16 19.16
CA HIS A 469 -4.58 22.40 18.40
C HIS A 469 -5.20 21.11 17.82
N VAL A 470 -4.51 19.98 17.95
CA VAL A 470 -4.87 18.68 17.35
C VAL A 470 -4.66 17.54 18.34
N ALA A 471 -5.30 16.39 18.12
CA ALA A 471 -4.95 15.17 18.84
C ALA A 471 -3.82 14.42 18.11
N GLY A 472 -2.75 14.00 18.79
CA GLY A 472 -1.58 13.37 18.16
C GLY A 472 -0.55 12.89 19.18
N ASN A 473 0.65 12.54 18.73
CA ASN A 473 1.79 12.18 19.57
C ASN A 473 2.87 13.28 19.50
N LEU A 474 3.53 13.60 20.61
CA LEU A 474 4.63 14.57 20.61
C LEU A 474 5.88 13.95 19.98
N TRP A 475 6.22 14.35 18.75
CA TRP A 475 7.34 13.79 17.99
C TRP A 475 8.70 14.29 18.50
N GLN A 476 8.89 15.61 18.58
CA GLN A 476 10.18 16.20 18.92
C GLN A 476 10.01 17.56 19.59
N TRP A 477 10.73 17.77 20.69
CA TRP A 477 10.98 19.10 21.24
C TRP A 477 12.06 19.84 20.44
N LYS A 478 11.79 21.08 20.05
CA LYS A 478 12.78 21.98 19.43
C LYS A 478 13.42 22.93 20.45
N VAL A 479 12.94 22.90 21.69
CA VAL A 479 13.34 23.77 22.79
C VAL A 479 13.43 22.97 24.08
N ASN A 480 14.18 23.49 25.05
CA ASN A 480 14.29 22.99 26.40
C ASN A 480 13.67 23.97 27.39
N ALA A 481 13.37 23.52 28.60
CA ALA A 481 13.04 24.43 29.69
C ALA A 481 14.23 25.38 29.95
N GLY A 482 13.94 26.67 30.08
CA GLY A 482 14.91 27.76 30.19
C GLY A 482 15.31 28.42 28.87
N ASP A 483 14.95 27.84 27.72
CA ASP A 483 15.26 28.46 26.42
C ASP A 483 14.39 29.69 26.18
N ARG A 484 15.01 30.76 25.65
CA ARG A 484 14.27 31.93 25.16
C ARG A 484 13.82 31.68 23.72
N VAL A 485 12.54 31.92 23.44
CA VAL A 485 11.91 31.72 22.13
C VAL A 485 11.34 33.03 21.61
N SER A 486 11.27 33.16 20.28
CA SER A 486 10.68 34.32 19.61
C SER A 486 9.29 33.99 19.06
N THR A 487 8.41 34.98 18.94
CA THR A 487 7.11 34.84 18.24
C THR A 487 7.26 34.10 16.90
N GLY A 488 6.44 33.08 16.69
CA GLY A 488 6.43 32.24 15.49
C GLY A 488 7.49 31.13 15.48
N GLN A 489 8.38 31.07 16.48
CA GLN A 489 9.36 29.98 16.58
C GLN A 489 8.66 28.65 16.85
N VAL A 490 9.07 27.62 16.13
CA VAL A 490 8.62 26.24 16.35
C VAL A 490 9.20 25.74 17.66
N VAL A 491 8.31 25.35 18.58
CA VAL A 491 8.68 24.86 19.92
C VAL A 491 8.66 23.33 19.99
N CYS A 492 7.75 22.70 19.26
CA CYS A 492 7.73 21.25 19.10
C CYS A 492 7.06 20.84 17.80
N VAL A 493 7.17 19.56 17.48
CA VAL A 493 6.48 18.92 16.36
C VAL A 493 5.59 17.83 16.94
N LEU A 494 4.32 17.84 16.57
CA LEU A 494 3.38 16.75 16.84
C LEU A 494 3.23 15.86 15.60
N GLU A 495 2.98 14.59 15.81
CA GLU A 495 2.52 13.67 14.79
C GLU A 495 1.02 13.44 14.97
N SER A 496 0.20 13.91 14.03
CA SER A 496 -1.25 13.74 14.04
C SER A 496 -1.74 13.38 12.66
N MET A 497 -2.65 12.42 12.56
CA MET A 497 -3.24 12.02 11.26
C MET A 497 -2.17 11.71 10.18
N LYS A 498 -1.03 11.14 10.59
CA LYS A 498 0.14 10.84 9.73
C LYS A 498 0.84 12.08 9.14
N MET A 499 0.65 13.24 9.74
CA MET A 499 1.32 14.49 9.41
C MET A 499 2.16 14.99 10.58
N GLU A 500 3.30 15.61 10.25
CA GLU A 500 4.04 16.44 11.20
C GLU A 500 3.39 17.82 11.27
N ILE A 501 3.04 18.24 12.48
CA ILE A 501 2.41 19.53 12.75
C ILE A 501 3.34 20.30 13.68
N GLU A 502 3.96 21.32 13.13
CA GLU A 502 4.77 22.26 13.89
C GLU A 502 3.87 23.10 14.80
N ILE A 503 4.18 23.09 16.10
CA ILE A 503 3.55 23.97 17.07
C ILE A 503 4.48 25.16 17.26
N THR A 504 3.95 26.34 17.00
CA THR A 504 4.68 27.61 17.16
C THR A 504 4.21 28.36 18.39
N THR A 505 5.07 29.19 18.94
CA THR A 505 4.69 30.12 20.01
C THR A 505 4.06 31.39 19.43
N PRO A 506 2.92 31.89 19.94
CA PRO A 506 2.34 33.16 19.52
C PRO A 506 3.13 34.37 20.02
N GLU A 507 3.97 34.20 21.05
CA GLU A 507 4.68 35.29 21.73
C GLU A 507 6.14 34.94 22.00
N SER A 508 6.96 35.98 22.18
CA SER A 508 8.34 35.83 22.65
C SER A 508 8.38 35.69 24.17
N GLY A 509 9.28 34.87 24.66
CA GLY A 509 9.37 34.60 26.10
C GLY A 509 10.38 33.52 26.44
N THR A 510 10.41 33.10 27.70
CA THR A 510 11.26 32.01 28.18
C THR A 510 10.41 30.77 28.46
N VAL A 511 10.83 29.61 27.95
CA VAL A 511 10.13 28.34 28.18
C VAL A 511 10.27 27.96 29.66
N GLN A 512 9.21 28.12 30.44
CA GLN A 512 9.23 27.84 31.87
C GLN A 512 9.24 26.33 32.14
N SER A 513 8.38 25.59 31.45
CA SER A 513 8.30 24.14 31.61
C SER A 513 7.73 23.44 30.38
N LEU A 514 8.16 22.19 30.17
CA LEU A 514 7.58 21.28 29.19
C LEU A 514 6.59 20.36 29.91
N CYS A 515 5.32 20.44 29.55
CA CYS A 515 4.23 19.70 30.21
C CYS A 515 4.12 18.26 29.73
N ARG A 516 4.83 17.89 28.65
CA ARG A 516 4.73 16.58 27.99
C ARG A 516 6.10 15.97 27.72
N THR A 517 6.18 14.65 27.79
CA THR A 517 7.38 13.91 27.40
C THR A 517 7.34 13.58 25.92
N GLN A 518 8.51 13.55 25.27
CA GLN A 518 8.60 13.11 23.88
C GLN A 518 8.03 11.68 23.72
N GLY A 519 7.22 11.47 22.69
CA GLY A 519 6.44 10.25 22.43
C GLY A 519 5.06 10.20 23.11
N GLN A 520 4.73 11.14 24.00
CA GLN A 520 3.44 11.15 24.71
C GLN A 520 2.27 11.53 23.79
N GLN A 521 1.13 10.84 23.95
CA GLN A 521 -0.13 11.19 23.29
C GLN A 521 -0.76 12.45 23.91
N VAL A 522 -1.26 13.34 23.05
CA VAL A 522 -1.89 14.61 23.42
C VAL A 522 -3.23 14.76 22.70
N ASN A 523 -4.21 15.38 23.36
CA ASN A 523 -5.49 15.78 22.77
C ASN A 523 -5.47 17.26 22.37
N ALA A 524 -6.37 17.66 21.47
CA ALA A 524 -6.60 19.07 21.19
C ALA A 524 -7.04 19.80 22.48
N GLY A 525 -6.46 20.97 22.73
CA GLY A 525 -6.68 21.79 23.93
C GLY A 525 -5.83 21.40 25.15
N GLN A 526 -4.91 20.43 25.03
CA GLN A 526 -4.01 20.08 26.13
C GLN A 526 -2.70 20.91 26.08
N PRO A 527 -2.21 21.40 27.23
CA PRO A 527 -0.97 22.19 27.28
C PRO A 527 0.25 21.34 26.95
N LEU A 528 1.09 21.85 26.07
CA LEU A 528 2.36 21.24 25.66
C LEU A 528 3.52 21.83 26.48
N LEU A 529 3.58 23.15 26.58
CA LEU A 529 4.57 23.87 27.38
C LEU A 529 3.96 25.13 28.00
N ILE A 530 4.61 25.65 29.04
CA ILE A 530 4.33 26.95 29.63
C ILE A 530 5.42 27.95 29.25
N LEU A 531 5.02 29.10 28.74
CA LEU A 531 5.89 30.20 28.34
C LEU A 531 5.72 31.38 29.30
N GLU A 532 6.81 31.88 29.87
CA GLU A 532 6.85 33.16 30.58
C GLU A 532 7.11 34.27 29.55
N GLN A 533 6.16 35.19 29.40
CA GLN A 533 6.19 36.24 28.39
C GLN A 533 7.32 37.25 28.68
N ASP A 534 8.01 37.68 27.64
CA ASP A 534 8.91 38.84 27.75
C ASP A 534 8.06 40.08 28.11
N SER A 535 8.48 40.83 29.14
CA SER A 535 7.76 42.02 29.63
C SER A 535 7.78 43.20 28.67
#